data_AF-X1AUY8-F1
#
_entry.id   AF-X1AUY8-F1
#
_cell.length_a   1.000
_cell.length_b   1.000
_cell.length_c   1.000
_cell.angle_alpha   90.00
_cell.angle_beta   90.00
_cell.angle_gamma   90.00
#
_symmetry.space_group_name_H-M   'P 1'
#
loop_
_entity.id
_entity.type
_entity.pdbx_description
1 polymer ?
#
loop_
_entity_poly.entity_id
_entity_poly.type
_entity_poly.pdbx_seq_one_letter_code
_entity_poly.pdbx_strand_id
1 'polypeptide(L)'
;MGAVPAAFEAKQLAGFTWASPGTIGSSAPNTGAFTIGTFGSILVSDTMGIGDTTPDSALEVVSAGDNYFMLSSHAEANGDILIVDSAGNMTATGSGTFNTIKATGNGLIWSDGTTGATPTSGAGRRMMWIPAKFAFRAGAVSRTHWNNTSIGSYSVAFGHDTRASGE
;
A
#
# COMPACT_ATOMS: atom_id res chain seq x y z
N MET A 1 -64.10 31.83 -24.20
CA MET A 1 -63.06 30.79 -24.35
C MET A 1 -61.74 31.48 -24.64
N GLY A 2 -60.77 31.34 -23.75
CA GLY A 2 -59.37 31.69 -24.01
C GLY A 2 -58.55 30.85 -23.05
N ALA A 3 -58.19 29.64 -23.47
CA ALA A 3 -57.43 28.71 -22.63
C ALA A 3 -56.07 29.34 -22.30
N VAL A 4 -55.73 29.43 -21.01
CA VAL A 4 -54.35 29.73 -20.59
C VAL A 4 -53.55 28.47 -20.88
N PRO A 5 -52.58 28.50 -21.83
CA PRO A 5 -51.78 27.32 -22.12
C PRO A 5 -51.00 26.92 -20.88
N ALA A 6 -50.97 25.62 -20.65
CA ALA A 6 -50.46 24.94 -19.46
C ALA A 6 -49.25 25.65 -18.83
N ALA A 7 -49.40 25.92 -17.53
CA ALA A 7 -48.31 26.26 -16.64
C ALA A 7 -47.23 25.19 -16.71
N PHE A 8 -46.23 25.43 -17.55
CA PHE A 8 -44.89 24.98 -17.26
C PHE A 8 -44.22 26.12 -16.47
N GLU A 9 -44.68 26.24 -15.20
CA GLU A 9 -44.08 27.00 -14.08
C GLU A 9 -44.06 28.55 -14.15
N ALA A 10 -45.24 29.20 -14.08
CA ALA A 10 -45.45 30.66 -14.22
C ALA A 10 -44.66 31.60 -13.26
N LYS A 11 -43.84 31.08 -12.34
CA LYS A 11 -42.97 31.88 -11.46
C LYS A 11 -41.72 32.44 -12.16
N GLN A 12 -41.26 31.84 -13.25
CA GLN A 12 -40.04 32.30 -13.96
C GLN A 12 -40.27 33.48 -14.90
N LEU A 13 -41.47 33.65 -15.45
CA LEU A 13 -41.80 34.77 -16.32
C LEU A 13 -42.06 36.08 -15.54
N ALA A 14 -42.33 35.99 -14.23
CA ALA A 14 -42.60 37.13 -13.35
C ALA A 14 -41.33 37.73 -12.72
N GLY A 15 -40.13 37.40 -13.24
CA GLY A 15 -38.87 38.00 -12.80
C GLY A 15 -38.25 37.39 -11.54
N PHE A 16 -38.80 36.27 -11.03
CA PHE A 16 -38.15 35.51 -9.96
C PHE A 16 -37.05 34.62 -10.52
N THR A 17 -35.87 34.68 -9.91
CA THR A 17 -34.73 33.82 -10.24
C THR A 17 -34.87 32.48 -9.53
N TRP A 18 -34.50 31.39 -10.21
CA TRP A 18 -34.46 30.06 -9.59
C TRP A 18 -33.61 30.08 -8.30
N ALA A 19 -34.09 29.46 -7.21
CA ALA A 19 -33.23 29.19 -6.06
C ALA A 19 -32.17 28.17 -6.50
N SER A 20 -30.91 28.44 -6.19
CA SER A 20 -29.83 27.51 -6.50
C SER A 20 -30.08 26.18 -5.72
N PRO A 21 -30.00 24.98 -6.35
CA PRO A 21 -30.30 23.65 -5.75
C PRO A 21 -29.45 23.33 -4.49
N GLY A 22 -29.74 22.34 -3.61
CA GLY A 22 -29.01 21.98 -2.34
C GLY A 22 -28.23 20.62 -2.37
N THR A 23 -27.12 20.45 -1.63
CA THR A 23 -26.05 19.37 -1.63
C THR A 23 -25.50 18.93 -3.00
N ILE A 24 -24.16 18.91 -3.17
CA ILE A 24 -23.42 19.02 -4.47
C ILE A 24 -24.22 18.51 -5.69
N GLY A 25 -24.66 19.49 -6.51
CA GLY A 25 -26.10 19.81 -6.62
C GLY A 25 -26.58 20.85 -5.59
N SER A 26 -25.66 21.52 -4.85
CA SER A 26 -25.90 22.45 -3.73
C SER A 26 -25.70 23.93 -4.01
N SER A 27 -26.35 24.77 -3.20
CA SER A 27 -26.31 26.23 -3.21
C SER A 27 -25.65 26.77 -1.98
N ALA A 28 -25.57 25.96 -0.92
CA ALA A 28 -24.62 26.15 0.16
C ALA A 28 -23.38 25.28 -0.14
N PRO A 29 -22.17 25.86 -0.29
CA PRO A 29 -20.94 25.09 -0.41
C PRO A 29 -20.82 24.12 0.77
N ASN A 30 -20.76 22.83 0.47
CA ASN A 30 -20.47 21.78 1.44
C ASN A 30 -19.52 20.79 0.78
N THR A 31 -18.75 20.07 1.58
CA THR A 31 -18.05 18.86 1.13
C THR A 31 -19.09 17.79 0.86
N GLY A 32 -19.74 17.86 -0.31
CA GLY A 32 -20.69 16.86 -0.75
C GLY A 32 -19.98 15.52 -0.93
N ALA A 33 -20.40 14.52 -0.18
CA ALA A 33 -19.93 13.15 -0.36
C ALA A 33 -20.60 12.57 -1.61
N PHE A 34 -19.81 12.23 -2.62
CA PHE A 34 -20.29 11.44 -3.76
C PHE A 34 -20.18 9.95 -3.41
N THR A 35 -21.25 9.36 -2.91
CA THR A 35 -21.34 7.91 -2.71
C THR A 35 -21.47 7.24 -4.07
N ILE A 36 -20.36 6.69 -4.55
CA ILE A 36 -20.17 6.18 -5.91
C ILE A 36 -20.99 4.87 -6.15
N GLY A 37 -21.66 4.76 -7.31
CA GLY A 37 -22.19 3.49 -7.86
C GLY A 37 -21.11 2.60 -8.50
N THR A 38 -21.49 1.60 -9.32
CA THR A 38 -20.53 0.73 -10.04
C THR A 38 -20.03 1.41 -11.32
N PHE A 39 -18.73 1.68 -11.44
CA PHE A 39 -18.10 2.28 -12.64
C PHE A 39 -17.10 1.32 -13.27
N GLY A 40 -16.95 1.37 -14.60
CA GLY A 40 -15.92 0.61 -15.30
C GLY A 40 -14.51 1.21 -15.11
N SER A 41 -14.40 2.53 -15.00
CA SER A 41 -13.13 3.23 -14.74
C SER A 41 -13.39 4.62 -14.16
N ILE A 42 -12.41 5.17 -13.46
CA ILE A 42 -12.38 6.55 -12.96
C ILE A 42 -11.18 7.24 -13.63
N LEU A 43 -11.42 8.35 -14.31
CA LEU A 43 -10.38 9.19 -14.90
C LEU A 43 -10.30 10.51 -14.11
N VAL A 44 -9.15 10.80 -13.52
CA VAL A 44 -8.86 12.06 -12.84
C VAL A 44 -7.82 12.82 -13.68
N SER A 45 -8.13 14.04 -14.09
CA SER A 45 -7.29 14.82 -15.01
C SER A 45 -6.12 15.54 -14.34
N ASP A 46 -6.15 15.65 -13.02
CA ASP A 46 -5.15 16.32 -12.19
C ASP A 46 -4.81 15.41 -10.99
N THR A 47 -4.78 15.92 -9.76
CA THR A 47 -4.45 15.16 -8.54
C THR A 47 -5.67 14.51 -7.86
N MET A 48 -5.53 13.27 -7.39
CA MET A 48 -6.51 12.57 -6.54
C MET A 48 -6.07 12.59 -5.07
N GLY A 49 -6.83 13.27 -4.21
CA GLY A 49 -6.63 13.27 -2.76
C GLY A 49 -7.65 12.40 -2.04
N ILE A 50 -7.20 11.45 -1.21
CA ILE A 50 -8.04 10.66 -0.30
C ILE A 50 -7.71 11.08 1.13
N GLY A 51 -8.65 11.75 1.80
CA GLY A 51 -8.42 12.30 3.14
C GLY A 51 -7.55 13.57 3.16
N ASP A 52 -7.13 14.05 1.99
CA ASP A 52 -6.45 15.33 1.78
C ASP A 52 -7.23 16.18 0.76
N THR A 53 -7.40 17.47 1.05
CA THR A 53 -8.08 18.46 0.19
C THR A 53 -7.11 19.32 -0.62
N THR A 54 -5.82 19.22 -0.35
CA THR A 54 -4.75 19.94 -1.04
C THR A 54 -3.66 18.96 -1.50
N PRO A 55 -4.00 17.92 -2.28
CA PRO A 55 -3.04 16.91 -2.65
C PRO A 55 -1.89 17.51 -3.46
N ASP A 56 -0.65 17.15 -3.12
CA ASP A 56 0.56 17.65 -3.78
C ASP A 56 1.19 16.63 -4.74
N SER A 57 0.57 15.46 -4.86
CA SER A 57 0.95 14.39 -5.78
C SER A 57 -0.25 13.91 -6.61
N ALA A 58 0.02 13.25 -7.73
CA ALA A 58 -1.02 12.76 -8.63
C ALA A 58 -2.02 11.81 -7.93
N LEU A 59 -1.56 11.06 -6.93
CA LEU A 59 -2.37 10.29 -6.00
C LEU A 59 -1.79 10.42 -4.60
N GLU A 60 -2.51 11.10 -3.73
CA GLU A 60 -2.18 11.24 -2.31
C GLU A 60 -3.25 10.59 -1.43
N VAL A 61 -2.81 9.74 -0.51
CA VAL A 61 -3.69 9.07 0.44
C VAL A 61 -3.23 9.40 1.85
N VAL A 62 -3.99 10.27 2.51
CA VAL A 62 -3.82 10.64 3.92
C VAL A 62 -4.99 10.01 4.68
N SER A 63 -4.88 8.72 5.00
CA SER A 63 -5.92 8.01 5.75
C SER A 63 -5.53 7.82 7.21
N ALA A 64 -6.53 7.76 8.10
CA ALA A 64 -6.34 7.47 9.53
C ALA A 64 -6.33 5.96 9.86
N GLY A 65 -6.22 5.08 8.85
CA GLY A 65 -6.24 3.62 9.00
C GLY A 65 -4.87 2.95 8.82
N ASP A 66 -4.84 1.63 8.96
CA ASP A 66 -3.58 0.85 9.00
C ASP A 66 -2.89 0.72 7.62
N ASN A 67 -3.64 0.71 6.51
CA ASN A 67 -3.10 0.56 5.15
C ASN A 67 -3.46 1.76 4.27
N TYR A 68 -2.45 2.44 3.72
CA TYR A 68 -2.60 3.61 2.83
C TYR A 68 -2.91 3.18 1.40
N PHE A 69 -2.35 2.08 0.92
CA PHE A 69 -2.65 1.53 -0.41
C PHE A 69 -2.61 0.02 -0.36
N MET A 70 -3.62 -0.64 -0.96
CA MET A 70 -3.75 -2.09 -0.96
C MET A 70 -4.28 -2.58 -2.30
N LEU A 71 -3.55 -3.49 -2.94
CA LEU A 71 -4.05 -4.30 -4.04
C LEU A 71 -4.31 -5.71 -3.50
N SER A 72 -5.57 -6.12 -3.46
CA SER A 72 -5.94 -7.46 -3.02
C SER A 72 -6.63 -8.25 -4.11
N SER A 73 -6.35 -9.56 -4.13
CA SER A 73 -7.08 -10.52 -4.94
C SER A 73 -8.34 -11.05 -4.23
N HIS A 74 -8.53 -10.73 -2.95
CA HIS A 74 -9.63 -11.24 -2.13
C HIS A 74 -10.20 -10.13 -1.24
N ALA A 75 -11.47 -10.28 -0.83
CA ALA A 75 -12.15 -9.28 0.00
C ALA A 75 -11.68 -9.28 1.48
N GLU A 76 -11.04 -10.37 1.91
CA GLU A 76 -10.54 -10.56 3.27
C GLU A 76 -9.00 -10.51 3.25
N ALA A 77 -8.36 -10.33 4.41
CA ALA A 77 -6.90 -10.17 4.60
C ALA A 77 -6.05 -11.42 4.25
N ASN A 78 -6.45 -12.21 3.26
CA ASN A 78 -5.88 -13.50 2.87
C ASN A 78 -5.41 -13.56 1.40
N GLY A 79 -5.40 -12.44 0.67
CA GLY A 79 -5.05 -12.38 -0.75
C GLY A 79 -4.30 -11.13 -1.20
N ASP A 80 -3.65 -10.44 -0.27
CA ASP A 80 -3.11 -9.10 -0.47
C ASP A 80 -1.78 -9.17 -1.22
N ILE A 81 -1.67 -8.45 -2.33
CA ILE A 81 -0.53 -8.55 -3.27
C ILE A 81 0.51 -7.47 -2.98
N LEU A 82 0.05 -6.24 -2.74
CA LEU A 82 0.88 -5.08 -2.44
C LEU A 82 0.17 -4.22 -1.39
N ILE A 83 0.83 -3.98 -0.26
CA ILE A 83 0.33 -3.09 0.79
C ILE A 83 1.39 -2.03 1.09
N VAL A 84 0.97 -0.77 1.17
CA VAL A 84 1.70 0.29 1.85
C VAL A 84 0.98 0.57 3.17
N ASP A 85 1.63 0.28 4.29
CA ASP A 85 1.05 0.52 5.61
C ASP A 85 1.28 1.97 6.09
N SER A 86 0.63 2.34 7.19
CA SER A 86 0.75 3.65 7.83
C SER A 86 2.15 3.95 8.41
N ALA A 87 2.99 2.92 8.55
CA ALA A 87 4.39 3.06 8.94
C ALA A 87 5.33 3.22 7.71
N GLY A 88 4.77 3.33 6.49
CA GLY A 88 5.51 3.50 5.25
C GLY A 88 6.20 2.22 4.76
N ASN A 89 5.85 1.06 5.32
CA ASN A 89 6.38 -0.21 4.85
C ASN A 89 5.64 -0.65 3.59
N MET A 90 6.39 -1.06 2.58
CA MET A 90 5.84 -1.75 1.42
C MET A 90 5.98 -3.26 1.62
N THR A 91 4.86 -3.97 1.54
CA THR A 91 4.86 -5.43 1.48
C THR A 91 4.49 -5.88 0.07
N ALA A 92 5.25 -6.81 -0.50
CA ALA A 92 4.89 -7.49 -1.74
C ALA A 92 4.96 -8.99 -1.46
N THR A 93 3.82 -9.60 -1.14
CA THR A 93 3.78 -11.02 -0.73
C THR A 93 2.51 -11.70 -1.18
N GLY A 94 2.63 -12.85 -1.84
CA GLY A 94 1.60 -13.89 -1.74
C GLY A 94 1.84 -14.70 -0.47
N SER A 95 0.80 -14.85 0.37
CA SER A 95 0.69 -15.75 1.54
C SER A 95 1.99 -16.42 2.03
N GLY A 96 2.68 -15.76 2.98
CA GLY A 96 3.90 -16.28 3.64
C GLY A 96 4.78 -15.16 4.20
N THR A 97 5.41 -15.42 5.36
CA THR A 97 6.24 -14.50 6.18
C THR A 97 7.07 -13.49 5.36
N PHE A 98 6.87 -12.20 5.68
CA PHE A 98 7.19 -11.07 4.80
C PHE A 98 8.69 -10.80 4.60
N ASN A 99 9.12 -10.70 3.33
CA ASN A 99 10.38 -10.08 2.96
C ASN A 99 10.11 -8.59 2.67
N THR A 100 10.11 -7.76 3.70
CA THR A 100 9.87 -6.32 3.58
C THR A 100 11.04 -5.66 2.82
N ILE A 101 10.81 -5.29 1.56
CA ILE A 101 11.74 -4.38 0.88
C ILE A 101 11.49 -2.99 1.47
N LYS A 102 12.24 -2.63 2.52
CA LYS A 102 12.27 -1.27 3.05
C LYS A 102 13.31 -0.47 2.28
N ALA A 103 12.85 0.50 1.48
CA ALA A 103 13.70 1.52 0.90
C ALA A 103 13.73 2.73 1.86
N THR A 104 14.84 2.95 2.56
CA THR A 104 15.03 4.14 3.40
C THR A 104 16.15 4.97 2.84
N GLY A 105 15.83 6.18 2.36
CA GLY A 105 16.70 7.36 2.27
C GLY A 105 17.97 7.31 1.41
N ASN A 106 18.67 6.18 1.28
CA ASN A 106 19.91 5.98 0.51
C ASN A 106 20.25 4.49 0.22
N GLY A 107 19.34 3.51 0.43
CA GLY A 107 19.59 2.08 0.14
C GLY A 107 18.33 1.24 -0.07
N LEU A 108 18.40 0.25 -0.99
CA LEU A 108 17.28 -0.60 -1.42
C LEU A 108 17.00 -1.79 -0.48
N ILE A 109 18.00 -2.23 0.29
CA ILE A 109 17.90 -3.36 1.23
C ILE A 109 18.54 -2.92 2.54
N TRP A 110 17.74 -2.33 3.44
CA TRP A 110 18.16 -1.95 4.79
C TRP A 110 17.39 -2.79 5.83
N SER A 111 18.10 -3.27 6.86
CA SER A 111 17.52 -4.00 7.97
C SER A 111 18.31 -3.73 9.25
N ASP A 112 17.66 -3.12 10.24
CA ASP A 112 18.22 -2.73 11.54
C ASP A 112 17.64 -3.52 12.73
N GLY A 113 16.69 -4.42 12.46
CA GLY A 113 16.10 -5.28 13.48
C GLY A 113 17.12 -6.23 14.11
N THR A 114 16.92 -6.55 15.39
CA THR A 114 17.70 -7.58 16.12
C THR A 114 16.97 -8.93 16.21
N THR A 115 15.76 -9.00 15.66
CA THR A 115 14.90 -10.18 15.62
C THR A 115 14.71 -10.64 14.18
N GLY A 116 14.58 -11.95 13.95
CA GLY A 116 14.43 -12.53 12.61
C GLY A 116 15.17 -13.86 12.49
N ALA A 117 14.43 -14.94 12.29
CA ALA A 117 14.97 -16.29 12.15
C ALA A 117 15.72 -16.47 10.82
N THR A 118 16.48 -17.56 10.70
CA THR A 118 17.11 -17.95 9.43
C THR A 118 16.03 -18.09 8.34
N PRO A 119 16.04 -17.29 7.25
CA PRO A 119 14.94 -17.23 6.29
C PRO A 119 14.66 -18.54 5.54
N THR A 120 15.69 -19.35 5.29
CA THR A 120 15.55 -20.60 4.54
C THR A 120 16.60 -21.65 4.93
N SER A 121 16.25 -22.92 4.78
CA SER A 121 17.03 -24.09 5.21
C SER A 121 17.25 -25.06 4.05
N GLY A 122 18.21 -25.98 4.17
CA GLY A 122 18.53 -26.98 3.15
C GLY A 122 19.44 -26.44 2.05
N ALA A 123 19.49 -27.11 0.90
CA ALA A 123 20.36 -26.77 -0.24
C ALA A 123 19.80 -25.63 -1.11
N GLY A 124 20.65 -24.92 -1.85
CA GLY A 124 20.26 -23.88 -2.82
C GLY A 124 21.17 -22.66 -2.85
N ARG A 125 20.86 -21.73 -3.75
CA ARG A 125 21.53 -20.44 -3.89
C ARG A 125 20.71 -19.35 -3.21
N ARG A 126 21.33 -18.55 -2.34
CA ARG A 126 20.62 -17.55 -1.54
C ARG A 126 21.54 -16.43 -1.07
N MET A 127 20.94 -15.29 -0.75
CA MET A 127 21.50 -14.24 0.08
C MET A 127 20.59 -14.10 1.32
N MET A 128 21.16 -14.09 2.52
CA MET A 128 20.41 -14.03 3.77
C MET A 128 21.10 -13.09 4.75
N TRP A 129 20.35 -12.10 5.23
CA TRP A 129 20.60 -11.45 6.51
C TRP A 129 19.79 -12.15 7.60
N ILE A 130 20.42 -12.46 8.73
CA ILE A 130 19.82 -13.20 9.83
C ILE A 130 20.01 -12.37 11.11
N PRO A 131 19.08 -11.45 11.39
CA PRO A 131 19.29 -10.45 12.43
C PRO A 131 19.41 -11.05 13.85
N ALA A 132 18.65 -12.10 14.17
CA ALA A 132 18.74 -12.78 15.47
C ALA A 132 20.12 -13.42 15.76
N LYS A 133 20.94 -13.60 14.72
CA LYS A 133 22.30 -14.15 14.81
C LYS A 133 23.35 -13.13 14.36
N PHE A 134 22.98 -11.91 13.98
CA PHE A 134 23.89 -10.95 13.36
C PHE A 134 24.72 -11.56 12.22
N ALA A 135 24.09 -12.43 11.41
CA ALA A 135 24.81 -13.25 10.44
C ALA A 135 24.42 -12.91 8.99
N PHE A 136 25.40 -12.88 8.10
CA PHE A 136 25.18 -12.66 6.67
C PHE A 136 25.72 -13.83 5.83
N ARG A 137 24.94 -14.27 4.84
CA ARG A 137 25.28 -15.37 3.92
C ARG A 137 24.98 -14.94 2.49
N ALA A 138 25.90 -15.18 1.55
CA ALA A 138 25.56 -15.07 0.12
C ALA A 138 26.34 -16.07 -0.74
N GLY A 139 25.63 -16.86 -1.55
CA GLY A 139 26.25 -17.91 -2.37
C GLY A 139 25.40 -19.17 -2.44
N ALA A 140 26.06 -20.33 -2.53
CA ALA A 140 25.42 -21.63 -2.74
C ALA A 140 25.75 -22.61 -1.60
N VAL A 141 24.78 -23.40 -1.18
CA VAL A 141 24.97 -24.49 -0.22
C VAL A 141 24.39 -25.78 -0.79
N SER A 142 25.18 -26.85 -0.80
CA SER A 142 24.78 -28.15 -1.36
C SER A 142 23.99 -29.00 -0.36
N ARG A 143 24.11 -28.70 0.94
CA ARG A 143 23.48 -29.44 2.05
C ARG A 143 22.95 -28.48 3.13
N THR A 144 23.26 -28.73 4.41
CA THR A 144 22.66 -28.09 5.58
C THR A 144 23.60 -27.11 6.29
N HIS A 145 24.69 -26.71 5.63
CA HIS A 145 25.72 -25.84 6.21
C HIS A 145 25.18 -24.47 6.62
N TRP A 146 24.10 -24.00 5.98
CA TRP A 146 23.41 -22.75 6.31
C TRP A 146 22.03 -22.98 6.94
N ASN A 147 21.83 -24.12 7.60
CA ASN A 147 20.69 -24.30 8.49
C ASN A 147 20.88 -23.51 9.78
N ASN A 148 19.79 -23.14 10.45
CA ASN A 148 19.80 -22.30 11.65
C ASN A 148 20.76 -22.79 12.75
N THR A 149 20.92 -24.11 12.91
CA THR A 149 21.83 -24.73 13.89
C THR A 149 23.31 -24.66 13.49
N SER A 150 23.60 -24.54 12.20
CA SER A 150 24.96 -24.52 11.63
C SER A 150 25.52 -23.11 11.46
N ILE A 151 24.69 -22.08 11.67
CA ILE A 151 25.05 -20.67 11.54
C ILE A 151 25.42 -20.12 12.92
N GLY A 152 26.65 -19.62 13.03
CA GLY A 152 27.15 -18.91 14.20
C GLY A 152 26.56 -17.51 14.39
N SER A 153 26.61 -17.03 15.62
CA SER A 153 26.37 -15.61 15.93
C SER A 153 27.47 -14.73 15.33
N TYR A 154 27.16 -13.48 14.96
CA TYR A 154 28.13 -12.50 14.44
C TYR A 154 29.00 -13.02 13.29
N SER A 155 28.42 -13.77 12.35
CA SER A 155 29.20 -14.50 11.33
C SER A 155 28.88 -14.08 9.90
N VAL A 156 29.90 -14.00 9.04
CA VAL A 156 29.74 -13.69 7.60
C VAL A 156 30.33 -14.81 6.76
N ALA A 157 29.63 -15.25 5.71
CA ALA A 157 30.16 -16.26 4.79
C ALA A 157 29.67 -16.05 3.34
N PHE A 158 30.60 -16.14 2.39
CA PHE A 158 30.35 -15.97 0.96
C PHE A 158 30.85 -17.16 0.14
N GLY A 159 30.20 -17.50 -0.97
CA GLY A 159 30.66 -18.54 -1.89
C GLY A 159 29.95 -19.89 -1.75
N HIS A 160 30.63 -21.00 -2.08
CA HIS A 160 30.03 -22.35 -2.13
C HIS A 160 30.37 -23.17 -0.86
N ASP A 161 29.35 -23.70 -0.19
CA ASP A 161 29.46 -24.56 1.01
C ASP A 161 30.29 -23.96 2.15
N THR A 162 30.38 -22.63 2.20
CA THR A 162 31.14 -21.96 3.24
C THR A 162 30.47 -22.11 4.61
N ARG A 163 31.30 -22.21 5.64
CA ARG A 163 30.86 -22.36 7.02
C ARG A 163 31.50 -21.25 7.83
N ALA A 164 30.70 -20.60 8.67
CA ALA A 164 31.19 -19.65 9.65
C ALA A 164 30.43 -19.89 10.94
N SER A 165 31.15 -20.35 11.95
CA SER A 165 30.62 -20.71 13.28
C SER A 165 30.51 -19.52 14.23
N GLY A 166 31.01 -18.35 13.84
CA GLY A 166 30.85 -17.13 14.66
C GLY A 166 31.63 -17.16 15.97
N GLU A 167 31.42 -16.14 16.79
CA GLU A 167 31.84 -16.04 18.20
C GLU A 167 30.61 -15.76 19.09
#